data_AF-A0A4R2YJC5-F1
#
_entry.id   AF-A0A4R2YJC5-F1
#
_cell.length_a   1.000
_cell.length_b   1.000
_cell.length_c   1.000
_cell.angle_alpha   90.00
_cell.angle_beta   90.00
_cell.angle_gamma   90.00
#
_symmetry.space_group_name_H-M   'P 1'
#
loop_
_entity.id
_entity.type
_entity.pdbx_description
1 polymer ?
#
loop_
_entity_poly.entity_id
_entity_poly.type
_entity_poly.pdbx_seq_one_letter_code
_entity_poly.pdbx_strand_id
1 'polypeptide(L)'
;MSKKIYESSKDLQTLSTNKAIEDIRRMFVDEIQVGRIVNDSQTPARRAAFVKQHGIAHGTFKVLDDIPESYQIGIFKPGSTYPIWVRYSSDIPSDTEDKNSTVGIGIKLFEVPGGKIIGQGTTLDFILQNTEVFFAKDAEEMAEFKKAAMTGKLDEFNKTHPELAEVLNSMSKKVESVLTESLWSCVPFRFGENDYCKYKIDIEMVSDPGQFIQTDAKNYLSLDLASRLMNGDAILNFYIQLRNNSTTQSIINARSLWSESESPPFKVAELTLPRQNINAREQEEYGEALAFNIWRTLPEFEPVGSIAEARRVIYESSSQVRRNINGQSIGEPSKARKTDFSGYSIFEPTLESPWPTGTLGNVTEDFRKFTDYMIPTNSFGTYNEVTVDTRDMSSTVYINWLKDVNGRAMKEGISFLNTKLSEGKLRILFEKNKMKKVSFDLIAENMISTNGILKITTHTLGNETNIVGSVTELMNFNGRVDMECAKEACFDLIVIEYSKDLNFFNLNNFIMHFATK
;
A
#
# COMPACT_ATOMS: atom_id res chain seq x y z
N MET A 1 -22.02 -0.33 -41.75
CA MET A 1 -22.95 0.12 -40.69
C MET A 1 -22.81 -0.67 -39.38
N SER A 2 -22.47 -1.97 -39.39
CA SER A 2 -22.43 -2.79 -38.15
C SER A 2 -21.32 -2.43 -37.15
N LYS A 3 -20.11 -2.10 -37.61
CA LYS A 3 -18.98 -1.78 -36.71
C LYS A 3 -19.19 -0.52 -35.86
N LYS A 4 -19.73 0.56 -36.46
CA LYS A 4 -20.08 1.80 -35.75
C LYS A 4 -21.21 1.63 -34.73
N ILE A 5 -22.20 0.78 -35.01
CA ILE A 5 -23.30 0.49 -34.08
C ILE A 5 -22.78 -0.34 -32.90
N TYR A 6 -21.88 -1.31 -33.16
CA TYR A 6 -21.25 -2.11 -32.11
C TYR A 6 -20.33 -1.27 -31.20
N GLU A 7 -19.48 -0.41 -31.77
CA GLU A 7 -18.64 0.53 -31.02
C GLU A 7 -19.49 1.48 -30.17
N SER A 8 -20.54 2.08 -30.76
CA SER A 8 -21.48 2.95 -30.03
C SER A 8 -22.22 2.22 -28.89
N SER A 9 -22.54 0.94 -29.04
CA SER A 9 -23.21 0.15 -27.99
C SER A 9 -22.27 -0.17 -26.82
N LYS A 10 -20.99 -0.46 -27.10
CA LYS A 10 -19.96 -0.66 -26.07
C LYS A 10 -19.67 0.62 -25.29
N ASP A 11 -19.61 1.76 -25.97
CA ASP A 11 -19.38 3.06 -25.33
C ASP A 11 -20.55 3.42 -24.40
N LEU A 12 -21.79 3.17 -24.83
CA LEU A 12 -22.99 3.39 -24.00
C LEU A 12 -23.02 2.47 -22.77
N GLN A 13 -22.67 1.19 -22.92
CA GLN A 13 -22.61 0.25 -21.80
C GLN A 13 -21.51 0.60 -20.80
N THR A 14 -20.35 1.06 -21.28
CA THR A 14 -19.25 1.55 -20.45
C THR A 14 -19.67 2.81 -19.68
N LEU A 15 -20.36 3.74 -20.34
CA LEU A 15 -20.87 4.95 -19.70
C LEU A 15 -21.92 4.65 -18.63
N SER A 16 -22.84 3.71 -18.89
CA SER A 16 -23.84 3.24 -17.92
C SER A 16 -23.18 2.62 -16.69
N THR A 17 -22.21 1.73 -16.90
CA THR A 17 -21.46 1.07 -15.82
C THR A 17 -20.70 2.09 -14.96
N ASN A 18 -19.99 3.04 -15.58
CA ASN A 18 -19.27 4.09 -14.85
C ASN A 18 -20.20 4.97 -14.02
N LYS A 19 -21.38 5.31 -14.57
CA LYS A 19 -22.40 6.03 -13.82
C LYS A 19 -22.91 5.22 -12.63
N ALA A 20 -23.21 3.94 -12.81
CA ALA A 20 -23.64 3.06 -11.73
C ALA A 20 -22.59 2.97 -10.61
N ILE A 21 -21.31 2.81 -10.96
CA ILE A 21 -20.19 2.80 -10.00
C ILE A 21 -20.14 4.11 -9.20
N GLU A 22 -20.27 5.26 -9.85
CA GLU A 22 -20.27 6.55 -9.18
C GLU A 22 -21.51 6.75 -8.29
N ASP A 23 -22.69 6.32 -8.73
CA ASP A 23 -23.91 6.37 -7.91
C ASP A 23 -23.75 5.49 -6.66
N ILE A 24 -23.16 4.29 -6.77
CA ILE A 24 -22.85 3.45 -5.60
C ILE A 24 -21.86 4.17 -4.67
N ARG A 25 -20.78 4.75 -5.22
CA ARG A 25 -19.79 5.48 -4.42
C ARG A 25 -20.44 6.62 -3.64
N ARG A 26 -21.25 7.47 -4.28
CA ARG A 26 -21.96 8.57 -3.63
C ARG A 26 -22.87 8.06 -2.51
N MET A 27 -23.71 7.05 -2.80
CA MET A 27 -24.65 6.52 -1.81
C MET A 27 -23.95 5.88 -0.60
N PHE A 28 -22.91 5.05 -0.82
CA PHE A 28 -22.20 4.41 0.29
C PHE A 28 -21.31 5.35 1.08
N VAL A 29 -20.55 6.20 0.39
CA VAL A 29 -19.50 7.01 1.00
C VAL A 29 -20.04 8.37 1.41
N ASP A 30 -20.55 9.16 0.47
CA ASP A 30 -20.92 10.54 0.75
C ASP A 30 -22.22 10.65 1.54
N GLU A 31 -23.20 9.80 1.25
CA GLU A 31 -24.51 9.86 1.90
C GLU A 31 -24.53 9.02 3.19
N ILE A 32 -24.14 7.74 3.12
CA ILE A 32 -24.23 6.84 4.29
C ILE A 32 -23.03 7.01 5.23
N GLN A 33 -21.79 6.82 4.75
CA GLN A 33 -20.62 6.82 5.63
C GLN A 33 -20.36 8.21 6.21
N VAL A 34 -20.22 9.23 5.37
CA VAL A 34 -20.03 10.62 5.81
C VAL A 34 -21.25 11.12 6.58
N GLY A 35 -22.47 10.72 6.18
CA GLY A 35 -23.69 10.98 6.94
C GLY A 35 -23.60 10.48 8.38
N ARG A 36 -23.22 9.21 8.61
CA ARG A 36 -23.00 8.68 9.97
C ARG A 36 -21.90 9.44 10.71
N ILE A 37 -20.80 9.76 10.04
CA ILE A 37 -19.67 10.46 10.68
C ILE A 37 -20.07 11.85 11.17
N VAL A 38 -20.76 12.62 10.32
CA VAL A 38 -21.13 14.01 10.59
C VAL A 38 -22.37 14.07 11.49
N ASN A 39 -23.43 13.36 11.15
CA ASN A 39 -24.72 13.47 11.84
C ASN A 39 -24.70 12.80 13.21
N ASP A 40 -23.99 11.67 13.34
CA ASP A 40 -23.92 10.91 14.60
C ASP A 40 -22.66 11.25 15.41
N SER A 41 -21.84 12.21 14.95
CA SER A 41 -20.55 12.57 15.56
C SER A 41 -19.65 11.34 15.81
N GLN A 42 -19.63 10.41 14.86
CA GLN A 42 -18.97 9.12 15.01
C GLN A 42 -17.46 9.29 15.18
N THR A 43 -16.95 8.90 16.36
CA THR A 43 -15.52 8.97 16.70
C THR A 43 -15.02 7.61 17.22
N PRO A 44 -14.03 6.99 16.54
CA PRO A 44 -13.43 7.39 15.26
C PRO A 44 -14.38 7.18 14.08
N ALA A 45 -14.10 7.82 12.94
CA ALA A 45 -14.81 7.57 11.68
C ALA A 45 -14.63 6.10 11.23
N ARG A 46 -15.75 5.40 11.00
CA ARG A 46 -15.78 3.98 10.65
C ARG A 46 -16.00 3.75 9.15
N ARG A 47 -15.98 2.48 8.74
CA ARG A 47 -16.16 2.02 7.35
C ARG A 47 -17.57 2.24 6.83
N ALA A 48 -17.73 2.28 5.51
CA ALA A 48 -19.03 2.36 4.85
C ALA A 48 -19.86 1.07 5.00
N ALA A 49 -19.18 -0.08 4.91
CA ALA A 49 -19.73 -1.43 5.04
C ALA A 49 -18.78 -2.29 5.90
N PHE A 50 -19.25 -3.44 6.37
CA PHE A 50 -18.50 -4.31 7.31
C PHE A 50 -17.99 -3.54 8.53
N VAL A 51 -18.90 -2.74 9.12
CA VAL A 51 -18.59 -1.73 10.15
C VAL A 51 -18.22 -2.38 11.47
N LYS A 52 -18.97 -3.40 11.90
CA LYS A 52 -18.67 -4.11 13.14
C LYS A 52 -17.42 -4.97 13.01
N GLN A 53 -16.39 -4.62 13.75
CA GLN A 53 -15.16 -5.40 13.86
C GLN A 53 -15.32 -6.46 14.95
N HIS A 54 -14.88 -7.69 14.67
CA HIS A 54 -14.85 -8.78 15.66
C HIS A 54 -13.47 -8.96 16.25
N GLY A 55 -12.43 -8.77 15.45
CA GLY A 55 -11.06 -8.82 15.93
C GLY A 55 -10.04 -8.72 14.81
N ILE A 56 -8.83 -8.37 15.21
CA ILE A 56 -7.66 -8.21 14.34
C ILE A 56 -6.61 -9.20 14.79
N ALA A 57 -6.12 -10.05 13.89
CA ALA A 57 -5.09 -11.03 14.20
C ALA A 57 -3.92 -10.91 13.23
N HIS A 58 -2.72 -11.20 13.72
CA HIS A 58 -1.56 -11.39 12.86
C HIS A 58 -1.37 -12.88 12.58
N GLY A 59 -0.59 -13.21 11.56
CA GLY A 59 -0.26 -14.59 11.23
C GLY A 59 0.66 -14.72 10.04
N THR A 60 0.65 -15.89 9.45
CA THR A 60 1.47 -16.26 8.30
C THR A 60 0.61 -16.90 7.22
N PHE A 61 0.79 -16.48 5.97
CA PHE A 61 0.26 -17.16 4.78
C PHE A 61 1.38 -17.97 4.13
N LYS A 62 1.29 -19.29 4.17
CA LYS A 62 2.28 -20.20 3.58
C LYS A 62 1.68 -20.95 2.39
N VAL A 63 2.29 -20.82 1.23
CA VAL A 63 1.98 -21.64 0.04
C VAL A 63 2.49 -23.05 0.28
N LEU A 64 1.68 -24.07 -0.03
CA LEU A 64 2.07 -25.46 0.14
C LEU A 64 3.30 -25.80 -0.69
N ASP A 65 4.11 -26.73 -0.17
CA ASP A 65 5.38 -27.13 -0.80
C ASP A 65 5.16 -27.96 -2.08
N ASP A 66 3.98 -28.56 -2.24
CA ASP A 66 3.59 -29.36 -3.40
C ASP A 66 2.21 -28.91 -3.92
N ILE A 67 2.23 -28.06 -4.94
CA ILE A 67 1.02 -27.64 -5.67
C ILE A 67 1.24 -27.83 -7.19
N PRO A 68 0.21 -28.22 -7.96
CA PRO A 68 0.35 -28.41 -9.40
C PRO A 68 0.81 -27.14 -10.11
N GLU A 69 1.58 -27.29 -11.19
CA GLU A 69 2.12 -26.16 -11.97
C GLU A 69 1.04 -25.17 -12.42
N SER A 70 -0.17 -25.65 -12.73
CA SER A 70 -1.33 -24.82 -13.09
C SER A 70 -1.76 -23.85 -11.99
N TYR A 71 -1.38 -24.08 -10.73
CA TYR A 71 -1.65 -23.21 -9.59
C TYR A 71 -0.45 -22.32 -9.21
N GLN A 72 0.71 -22.50 -9.84
CA GLN A 72 1.95 -21.81 -9.48
C GLN A 72 2.07 -20.41 -10.13
N ILE A 73 1.07 -19.57 -9.95
CA ILE A 73 1.00 -18.22 -10.53
C ILE A 73 1.28 -17.17 -9.47
N GLY A 74 2.00 -16.10 -9.84
CA GLY A 74 2.20 -14.91 -8.99
C GLY A 74 2.80 -15.23 -7.62
N ILE A 75 2.00 -15.04 -6.56
CA ILE A 75 2.42 -15.28 -5.17
C ILE A 75 2.42 -16.77 -4.77
N PHE A 76 1.72 -17.62 -5.52
CA PHE A 76 1.53 -19.04 -5.21
C PHE A 76 2.73 -19.86 -5.67
N LYS A 77 3.95 -19.47 -5.26
CA LYS A 77 5.15 -20.27 -5.51
C LYS A 77 5.36 -21.25 -4.36
N PRO A 78 5.64 -22.54 -4.63
CA PRO A 78 5.79 -23.54 -3.57
C PRO A 78 6.71 -23.10 -2.42
N GLY A 79 6.23 -23.26 -1.19
CA GLY A 79 6.96 -22.91 0.04
C GLY A 79 7.06 -21.40 0.34
N SER A 80 6.55 -20.52 -0.52
CA SER A 80 6.56 -19.07 -0.27
C SER A 80 5.74 -18.72 0.96
N THR A 81 6.23 -17.78 1.75
CA THR A 81 5.65 -17.41 3.03
C THR A 81 5.54 -15.89 3.13
N TYR A 82 4.37 -15.40 3.55
CA TYR A 82 4.09 -13.98 3.66
C TYR A 82 3.53 -13.66 5.06
N PRO A 83 4.06 -12.64 5.76
CA PRO A 83 3.42 -12.13 6.97
C PRO A 83 2.03 -11.58 6.62
N ILE A 84 1.03 -11.84 7.47
CA ILE A 84 -0.33 -11.34 7.29
C ILE A 84 -0.87 -10.61 8.51
N TRP A 85 -1.76 -9.67 8.24
CA TRP A 85 -2.73 -9.15 9.20
C TRP A 85 -4.14 -9.40 8.67
N VAL A 86 -5.01 -9.94 9.51
CA VAL A 86 -6.40 -10.26 9.19
C VAL A 86 -7.37 -9.44 10.03
N ARG A 87 -8.48 -9.05 9.41
CA ARG A 87 -9.62 -8.40 10.05
C ARG A 87 -10.87 -9.22 9.86
N TYR A 88 -11.47 -9.67 10.96
CA TYR A 88 -12.81 -10.25 10.96
C TYR A 88 -13.86 -9.19 11.26
N SER A 89 -14.97 -9.22 10.54
CA SER A 89 -16.02 -8.21 10.66
C SER A 89 -17.38 -8.67 10.13
N SER A 90 -18.45 -7.98 10.51
CA SER A 90 -19.79 -8.16 9.98
C SER A 90 -20.34 -6.91 9.29
N ASP A 91 -21.20 -7.11 8.29
CA ASP A 91 -21.90 -6.03 7.58
C ASP A 91 -23.13 -5.49 8.35
N ILE A 92 -22.90 -5.07 9.59
CA ILE A 92 -23.91 -4.53 10.51
C ILE A 92 -23.33 -3.35 11.32
N PRO A 93 -24.18 -2.50 11.93
CA PRO A 93 -23.73 -1.49 12.88
C PRO A 93 -22.95 -2.09 14.07
N SER A 94 -22.11 -1.30 14.72
CA SER A 94 -21.21 -1.78 15.77
C SER A 94 -21.95 -2.27 17.03
N ASP A 95 -23.12 -1.73 17.32
CA ASP A 95 -23.92 -1.93 18.54
C ASP A 95 -25.03 -2.99 18.41
N THR A 96 -25.18 -3.60 17.22
CA THR A 96 -26.17 -4.67 16.96
C THR A 96 -25.61 -6.05 17.27
N GLU A 97 -26.47 -7.00 17.62
CA GLU A 97 -26.10 -8.41 17.80
C GLU A 97 -25.47 -9.00 16.53
N ASP A 98 -24.41 -9.79 16.68
CA ASP A 98 -23.55 -10.19 15.55
C ASP A 98 -23.79 -11.59 14.98
N LYS A 99 -24.53 -12.44 15.70
CA LYS A 99 -24.72 -13.84 15.34
C LYS A 99 -25.56 -14.10 14.09
N ASN A 100 -26.39 -13.16 13.63
CA ASN A 100 -27.28 -13.36 12.47
C ASN A 100 -26.91 -12.39 11.34
N SER A 101 -25.66 -12.42 10.92
CA SER A 101 -25.11 -11.46 9.96
C SER A 101 -24.13 -12.10 9.00
N THR A 102 -23.93 -11.44 7.85
CA THR A 102 -22.81 -11.76 6.97
C THR A 102 -21.50 -11.36 7.63
N VAL A 103 -20.59 -12.32 7.76
CA VAL A 103 -19.23 -12.11 8.25
C VAL A 103 -18.24 -12.18 7.11
N GLY A 104 -17.09 -11.52 7.27
CA GLY A 104 -16.01 -11.57 6.30
C GLY A 104 -14.64 -11.38 6.93
N ILE A 105 -13.64 -11.73 6.13
CA ILE A 105 -12.22 -11.60 6.44
C ILE A 105 -11.57 -10.69 5.40
N GLY A 106 -10.86 -9.67 5.86
CA GLY A 106 -9.87 -8.94 5.08
C GLY A 106 -8.48 -9.42 5.47
N ILE A 107 -7.69 -9.91 4.51
CA ILE A 107 -6.34 -10.42 4.72
C ILE A 107 -5.40 -9.49 3.96
N LYS A 108 -4.43 -8.90 4.65
CA LYS A 108 -3.35 -8.12 4.03
C LYS A 108 -2.06 -8.90 4.17
N LEU A 109 -1.51 -9.32 3.03
CA LEU A 109 -0.17 -9.89 2.90
C LEU A 109 0.83 -8.75 2.80
N PHE A 110 2.00 -8.97 3.39
CA PHE A 110 3.16 -8.09 3.32
C PHE A 110 4.29 -8.76 2.56
N GLU A 111 5.27 -7.96 2.14
CA GLU A 111 6.48 -8.46 1.46
C GLU A 111 6.21 -9.20 0.15
N VAL A 112 5.07 -8.91 -0.48
CA VAL A 112 4.68 -9.46 -1.77
C VAL A 112 5.40 -8.70 -2.89
N PRO A 113 6.33 -9.35 -3.63
CA PRO A 113 7.04 -8.71 -4.73
C PRO A 113 6.10 -8.40 -5.91
N GLY A 114 6.59 -7.59 -6.86
CA GLY A 114 5.86 -7.24 -8.08
C GLY A 114 5.00 -5.97 -7.98
N GLY A 115 4.76 -5.33 -9.12
CA GLY A 115 3.88 -4.17 -9.20
C GLY A 115 2.44 -4.53 -8.84
N LYS A 116 1.75 -3.65 -8.11
CA LYS A 116 0.33 -3.81 -7.79
C LYS A 116 -0.51 -3.06 -8.83
N ILE A 117 -1.72 -3.54 -9.11
CA ILE A 117 -2.62 -2.87 -10.06
C ILE A 117 -2.98 -1.45 -9.56
N ILE A 118 -3.20 -1.32 -8.25
CA ILE A 118 -3.39 -0.02 -7.59
C ILE A 118 -2.39 0.20 -6.47
N GLY A 119 -2.06 1.48 -6.24
CA GLY A 119 -1.17 1.90 -5.17
C GLY A 119 0.30 1.54 -5.42
N GLN A 120 1.14 1.91 -4.46
CA GLN A 120 2.56 1.59 -4.44
C GLN A 120 2.85 0.76 -3.18
N GLY A 121 3.83 -0.15 -3.26
CA GLY A 121 4.30 -0.95 -2.12
C GLY A 121 4.22 -2.46 -2.34
N THR A 122 4.46 -3.19 -1.26
CA THR A 122 4.67 -4.65 -1.24
C THR A 122 3.52 -5.39 -0.57
N THR A 123 2.34 -4.78 -0.47
CA THR A 123 1.16 -5.41 0.13
C THR A 123 0.20 -5.95 -0.91
N LEU A 124 -0.47 -7.06 -0.61
CA LEU A 124 -1.54 -7.65 -1.40
C LEU A 124 -2.74 -7.96 -0.49
N ASP A 125 -3.96 -7.76 -0.97
CA ASP A 125 -5.17 -8.01 -0.18
C ASP A 125 -6.07 -9.11 -0.74
N PHE A 126 -6.55 -9.98 0.14
CA PHE A 126 -7.69 -10.85 -0.10
C PHE A 126 -8.87 -10.42 0.76
N ILE A 127 -10.08 -10.45 0.20
CA ILE A 127 -11.30 -10.08 0.92
C ILE A 127 -12.38 -11.10 0.59
N LEU A 128 -12.81 -11.85 1.60
CA LEU A 128 -13.78 -12.92 1.48
C LEU A 128 -14.92 -12.73 2.51
N GLN A 129 -16.07 -13.33 2.23
CA GLN A 129 -17.25 -13.30 3.10
C GLN A 129 -17.95 -14.66 3.10
N ASN A 130 -18.81 -14.93 4.09
CA ASN A 130 -19.50 -16.21 4.25
C ASN A 130 -20.68 -16.42 3.28
N THR A 131 -20.52 -15.98 2.02
CA THR A 131 -21.48 -16.11 0.92
C THR A 131 -20.74 -16.47 -0.37
N GLU A 132 -21.19 -17.49 -1.09
CA GLU A 132 -20.51 -18.01 -2.29
C GLU A 132 -20.55 -17.06 -3.50
N VAL A 133 -21.57 -16.21 -3.54
CA VAL A 133 -21.84 -15.26 -4.63
C VAL A 133 -22.11 -13.87 -4.07
N PHE A 134 -22.02 -12.85 -4.91
CA PHE A 134 -22.51 -11.52 -4.57
C PHE A 134 -24.02 -11.46 -4.80
N PHE A 135 -24.76 -10.73 -3.95
CA PHE A 135 -26.22 -10.67 -4.05
C PHE A 135 -26.71 -9.91 -5.28
N ALA A 136 -25.99 -8.86 -5.69
CA ALA A 136 -26.21 -8.17 -6.94
C ALA A 136 -25.41 -8.82 -8.07
N LYS A 137 -26.01 -8.98 -9.24
CA LYS A 137 -25.36 -9.58 -10.41
C LYS A 137 -24.30 -8.66 -11.04
N ASP A 138 -24.52 -7.34 -10.98
CA ASP A 138 -23.67 -6.31 -11.57
C ASP A 138 -23.81 -4.97 -10.82
N ALA A 139 -22.99 -3.97 -11.18
CA ALA A 139 -23.02 -2.64 -10.58
C ALA A 139 -24.34 -1.90 -10.81
N GLU A 140 -25.07 -2.15 -11.90
CA GLU A 140 -26.34 -1.49 -12.16
C GLU A 140 -27.41 -1.96 -11.17
N GLU A 141 -27.57 -3.28 -11.01
CA GLU A 141 -28.51 -3.87 -10.03
C GLU A 141 -28.15 -3.45 -8.59
N MET A 142 -26.86 -3.32 -8.28
CA MET A 142 -26.39 -2.81 -6.98
C MET A 142 -26.77 -1.34 -6.75
N ALA A 143 -26.64 -0.49 -7.77
CA ALA A 143 -27.02 0.91 -7.69
C ALA A 143 -28.54 1.07 -7.51
N GLU A 144 -29.32 0.29 -8.25
CA GLU A 144 -30.79 0.28 -8.14
C GLU A 144 -31.24 -0.19 -6.76
N PHE A 145 -30.65 -1.28 -6.25
CA PHE A 145 -30.91 -1.78 -4.90
C PHE A 145 -30.64 -0.72 -3.84
N LYS A 146 -29.48 -0.05 -3.91
CA LYS A 146 -29.13 1.00 -2.92
C LYS A 146 -30.06 2.18 -2.99
N LYS A 147 -30.43 2.63 -4.19
CA LYS A 147 -31.41 3.69 -4.39
C LYS A 147 -32.77 3.31 -3.81
N ALA A 148 -33.23 2.07 -4.02
CA ALA A 148 -34.47 1.57 -3.45
C ALA A 148 -34.43 1.55 -1.92
N ALA A 149 -33.33 1.08 -1.32
CA ALA A 149 -33.15 1.07 0.13
C ALA A 149 -33.19 2.50 0.72
N MET A 150 -32.52 3.46 0.09
CA MET A 150 -32.47 4.85 0.58
C MET A 150 -33.78 5.63 0.38
N THR A 151 -34.60 5.22 -0.58
CA THR A 151 -35.90 5.87 -0.86
C THR A 151 -37.09 5.15 -0.23
N GLY A 152 -36.84 4.11 0.60
CA GLY A 152 -37.90 3.34 1.26
C GLY A 152 -38.73 2.47 0.31
N LYS A 153 -38.19 2.13 -0.87
CA LYS A 153 -38.87 1.36 -1.94
C LYS A 153 -38.38 -0.08 -2.06
N LEU A 154 -37.80 -0.63 -0.99
CA LEU A 154 -37.17 -1.95 -1.03
C LEU A 154 -38.17 -3.07 -1.34
N ASP A 155 -39.40 -2.98 -0.82
CA ASP A 155 -40.46 -3.96 -1.09
C ASP A 155 -40.89 -3.99 -2.55
N GLU A 156 -40.93 -2.84 -3.23
CA GLU A 156 -41.23 -2.75 -4.66
C GLU A 156 -40.08 -3.33 -5.49
N PHE A 157 -38.84 -3.01 -5.12
CA PHE A 157 -37.64 -3.52 -5.77
C PHE A 157 -37.51 -5.04 -5.65
N ASN A 158 -37.75 -5.60 -4.46
CA ASN A 158 -37.67 -7.05 -4.22
C ASN A 158 -38.70 -7.84 -5.03
N LYS A 159 -39.88 -7.26 -5.35
CA LYS A 159 -40.89 -7.89 -6.22
C LYS A 159 -40.41 -8.05 -7.66
N THR A 160 -39.56 -7.14 -8.14
CA THR A 160 -39.01 -7.19 -9.50
C THR A 160 -37.64 -7.86 -9.58
N HIS A 161 -36.97 -8.07 -8.44
CA HIS A 161 -35.66 -8.71 -8.32
C HIS A 161 -35.65 -9.90 -7.34
N PRO A 162 -36.47 -10.95 -7.58
CA PRO A 162 -36.63 -12.06 -6.65
C PRO A 162 -35.32 -12.82 -6.39
N GLU A 163 -34.47 -13.02 -7.40
CA GLU A 163 -33.18 -13.70 -7.24
C GLU A 163 -32.22 -12.93 -6.31
N LEU A 164 -32.21 -11.60 -6.38
CA LEU A 164 -31.42 -10.77 -5.46
C LEU A 164 -31.96 -10.89 -4.04
N ALA A 165 -33.28 -10.79 -3.88
CA ALA A 165 -33.94 -10.90 -2.59
C ALA A 165 -33.69 -12.27 -1.93
N GLU A 166 -33.69 -13.36 -2.71
CA GLU A 166 -33.36 -14.70 -2.24
C GLU A 166 -31.93 -14.78 -1.68
N VAL A 167 -30.94 -14.24 -2.40
CA VAL A 167 -29.55 -14.22 -1.91
C VAL A 167 -29.44 -13.37 -0.64
N LEU A 168 -30.04 -12.17 -0.60
CA LEU A 168 -30.03 -11.32 0.61
C LEU A 168 -30.67 -12.02 1.83
N ASN A 169 -31.75 -12.76 1.63
CA ASN A 169 -32.39 -13.50 2.72
C ASN A 169 -31.49 -14.63 3.24
N SER A 170 -30.74 -15.30 2.36
CA SER A 170 -29.80 -16.36 2.77
C SER A 170 -28.53 -15.82 3.45
N MET A 171 -28.19 -14.54 3.25
CA MET A 171 -27.04 -13.88 3.86
C MET A 171 -27.17 -13.63 5.38
N SER A 172 -28.39 -13.59 5.91
CA SER A 172 -28.68 -13.37 7.36
C SER A 172 -28.74 -14.69 8.15
N LYS A 173 -27.77 -15.58 7.91
CA LYS A 173 -27.69 -16.88 8.59
C LYS A 173 -26.97 -16.78 9.94
N LYS A 174 -27.24 -17.76 10.81
CA LYS A 174 -26.59 -17.86 12.12
C LYS A 174 -25.11 -18.23 11.97
N VAL A 175 -24.24 -17.49 12.64
CA VAL A 175 -22.80 -17.69 12.72
C VAL A 175 -22.42 -18.07 14.15
N GLU A 176 -21.71 -19.19 14.30
CA GLU A 176 -21.26 -19.67 15.62
C GLU A 176 -19.83 -19.23 15.96
N SER A 177 -18.98 -19.02 14.95
CA SER A 177 -17.64 -18.45 15.10
C SER A 177 -17.15 -17.92 13.76
N VAL A 178 -16.48 -16.76 13.76
CA VAL A 178 -15.85 -16.22 12.56
C VAL A 178 -14.65 -17.04 12.06
N LEU A 179 -14.07 -17.92 12.92
CA LEU A 179 -12.96 -18.80 12.55
C LEU A 179 -13.43 -20.09 11.87
N THR A 180 -14.69 -20.48 12.02
CA THR A 180 -15.21 -21.77 11.51
C THR A 180 -16.09 -21.62 10.29
N GLU A 181 -16.46 -20.39 9.90
CA GLU A 181 -17.23 -20.16 8.69
C GLU A 181 -16.36 -20.38 7.45
N SER A 182 -16.92 -21.06 6.46
CA SER A 182 -16.41 -21.03 5.09
C SER A 182 -16.58 -19.63 4.50
N LEU A 183 -15.57 -19.14 3.78
CA LEU A 183 -15.54 -17.79 3.21
C LEU A 183 -15.17 -17.84 1.73
N TRP A 184 -15.80 -17.01 0.89
CA TRP A 184 -15.55 -16.95 -0.55
C TRP A 184 -15.28 -15.51 -0.99
N SER A 185 -14.52 -15.35 -2.06
CA SER A 185 -14.24 -14.04 -2.68
C SER A 185 -15.46 -13.41 -3.37
N CYS A 186 -16.53 -14.19 -3.58
CA CYS A 186 -17.77 -13.92 -4.31
C CYS A 186 -17.57 -13.62 -5.81
N VAL A 187 -16.70 -12.68 -6.13
CA VAL A 187 -16.35 -12.27 -7.50
C VAL A 187 -15.16 -13.08 -8.02
N PRO A 188 -15.05 -13.25 -9.36
CA PRO A 188 -13.91 -13.90 -9.98
C PRO A 188 -12.72 -12.96 -10.16
N PHE A 189 -11.55 -13.56 -10.30
CA PHE A 189 -10.26 -12.93 -10.54
C PHE A 189 -9.61 -13.61 -11.75
N ARG A 190 -8.76 -12.90 -12.49
CA ARG A 190 -7.82 -13.54 -13.41
C ARG A 190 -6.92 -14.50 -12.63
N PHE A 191 -6.43 -15.50 -13.32
CA PHE A 191 -5.42 -16.40 -12.80
C PHE A 191 -4.39 -16.69 -13.88
N GLY A 192 -3.44 -15.76 -14.02
CA GLY A 192 -2.50 -15.73 -15.13
C GLY A 192 -3.12 -15.14 -16.40
N GLU A 193 -2.61 -15.54 -17.56
CA GLU A 193 -2.99 -14.91 -18.82
C GLU A 193 -4.40 -15.29 -19.28
N ASN A 194 -4.75 -16.58 -19.16
CA ASN A 194 -5.89 -17.18 -19.87
C ASN A 194 -6.99 -17.74 -18.97
N ASP A 195 -6.75 -17.86 -17.66
CA ASP A 195 -7.67 -18.49 -16.73
C ASP A 195 -8.24 -17.51 -15.72
N TYR A 196 -9.26 -17.99 -14.99
CA TYR A 196 -9.95 -17.25 -13.95
C TYR A 196 -10.16 -18.15 -12.74
N CYS A 197 -10.28 -17.56 -11.56
CA CYS A 197 -10.58 -18.30 -10.35
C CYS A 197 -11.51 -17.55 -9.39
N LYS A 198 -12.09 -18.29 -8.45
CA LYS A 198 -12.57 -17.75 -7.17
C LYS A 198 -11.69 -18.26 -6.02
N TYR A 199 -11.61 -17.50 -4.94
CA TYR A 199 -10.91 -17.91 -3.73
C TYR A 199 -11.90 -18.39 -2.68
N LYS A 200 -11.51 -19.41 -1.92
CA LYS A 200 -12.26 -19.93 -0.78
C LYS A 200 -11.34 -20.13 0.41
N ILE A 201 -11.87 -19.94 1.61
CA ILE A 201 -11.22 -20.33 2.87
C ILE A 201 -12.14 -21.27 3.63
N ASP A 202 -11.57 -22.38 4.13
CA ASP A 202 -12.21 -23.27 5.10
C ASP A 202 -11.31 -23.46 6.31
N ILE A 203 -11.92 -23.87 7.42
CA ILE A 203 -11.21 -24.19 8.66
C ILE A 203 -10.46 -25.53 8.53
N GLU A 204 -9.19 -25.57 8.95
CA GLU A 204 -8.47 -26.82 9.21
C GLU A 204 -8.51 -27.18 10.69
N MET A 205 -8.10 -26.22 11.53
CA MET A 205 -7.99 -26.45 12.96
C MET A 205 -8.18 -25.13 13.71
N VAL A 206 -8.95 -25.16 14.79
CA VAL A 206 -9.08 -24.05 15.73
C VAL A 206 -9.19 -24.61 17.13
N SER A 207 -8.58 -23.93 18.09
CA SER A 207 -8.69 -24.27 19.49
C SER A 207 -10.11 -24.06 20.03
N ASP A 208 -10.48 -24.83 21.04
CA ASP A 208 -11.68 -24.54 21.83
C ASP A 208 -11.55 -23.17 22.53
N PRO A 209 -12.67 -22.49 22.80
CA PRO A 209 -12.65 -21.20 23.49
C PRO A 209 -12.14 -21.31 24.93
N GLY A 210 -12.01 -22.51 25.51
CA GLY A 210 -11.35 -22.80 26.80
C GLY A 210 -12.02 -22.21 28.05
N GLN A 211 -12.96 -21.30 27.87
CA GLN A 211 -13.84 -20.75 28.87
C GLN A 211 -15.25 -20.59 28.28
N PHE A 212 -16.25 -20.52 29.16
CA PHE A 212 -17.61 -20.26 28.75
C PHE A 212 -17.74 -18.84 28.20
N ILE A 213 -18.37 -18.71 27.03
CA ILE A 213 -18.71 -17.43 26.43
C ILE A 213 -20.22 -17.28 26.48
N GLN A 214 -20.69 -16.15 26.97
CA GLN A 214 -22.10 -15.81 27.01
C GLN A 214 -22.66 -15.67 25.58
N THR A 215 -23.51 -16.61 25.17
CA THR A 215 -23.96 -16.76 23.77
C THR A 215 -24.98 -15.73 23.31
N ASP A 216 -25.63 -15.02 24.23
CA ASP A 216 -26.54 -13.90 24.01
C ASP A 216 -25.85 -12.52 24.12
N ALA A 217 -24.52 -12.49 24.29
CA ALA A 217 -23.77 -11.24 24.26
C ALA A 217 -23.85 -10.59 22.86
N LYS A 218 -24.08 -9.27 22.81
CA LYS A 218 -24.15 -8.52 21.55
C LYS A 218 -22.88 -8.60 20.71
N ASN A 219 -21.73 -8.84 21.33
CA ASN A 219 -20.40 -8.97 20.72
C ASN A 219 -19.87 -10.41 20.83
N TYR A 220 -20.76 -11.41 20.83
CA TYR A 220 -20.41 -12.81 21.01
C TYR A 220 -19.30 -13.26 20.05
N LEU A 221 -19.36 -12.90 18.77
CA LEU A 221 -18.35 -13.34 17.79
C LEU A 221 -16.95 -12.79 18.08
N SER A 222 -16.87 -11.57 18.63
CA SER A 222 -15.61 -10.98 19.09
C SER A 222 -15.06 -11.70 20.31
N LEU A 223 -15.92 -12.01 21.29
CA LEU A 223 -15.56 -12.76 22.50
C LEU A 223 -15.09 -14.17 22.16
N ASP A 224 -15.77 -14.86 21.24
CA ASP A 224 -15.39 -16.20 20.77
C ASP A 224 -14.04 -16.19 20.06
N LEU A 225 -13.83 -15.28 19.11
CA LEU A 225 -12.56 -15.13 18.41
C LEU A 225 -11.40 -14.90 19.39
N ALA A 226 -11.57 -13.97 20.35
CA ALA A 226 -10.56 -13.67 21.34
C ALA A 226 -10.26 -14.86 22.24
N SER A 227 -11.29 -15.58 22.69
CA SER A 227 -11.14 -16.73 23.57
C SER A 227 -10.38 -17.87 22.90
N ARG A 228 -10.69 -18.18 21.63
CA ARG A 228 -10.02 -19.24 20.87
C ARG A 228 -8.56 -18.93 20.60
N LEU A 229 -8.26 -17.72 20.12
CA LEU A 229 -6.88 -17.30 19.84
C LEU A 229 -6.03 -17.11 21.10
N MET A 230 -6.65 -16.88 22.27
CA MET A 230 -5.92 -16.91 23.54
C MET A 230 -5.46 -18.32 23.95
N ASN A 231 -6.14 -19.37 23.49
CA ASN A 231 -5.85 -20.74 23.91
C ASN A 231 -4.92 -21.48 22.95
N GLY A 232 -4.97 -21.19 21.67
CA GLY A 232 -4.07 -21.81 20.71
C GLY A 232 -4.21 -21.23 19.31
N ASP A 233 -3.57 -21.91 18.38
CA ASP A 233 -3.52 -21.48 17.00
C ASP A 233 -4.87 -21.70 16.30
N ALA A 234 -5.08 -20.95 15.23
CA ALA A 234 -6.10 -21.22 14.22
C ALA A 234 -5.43 -21.39 12.86
N ILE A 235 -5.72 -22.50 12.18
CA ILE A 235 -5.20 -22.87 10.87
C ILE A 235 -6.36 -22.89 9.88
N LEU A 236 -6.28 -22.06 8.84
CA LEU A 236 -7.27 -21.96 7.79
C LEU A 236 -6.65 -22.36 6.45
N ASN A 237 -7.41 -23.07 5.63
CA ASN A 237 -6.99 -23.52 4.31
C ASN A 237 -7.44 -22.53 3.26
N PHE A 238 -6.52 -22.09 2.40
CA PHE A 238 -6.81 -21.23 1.27
C PHE A 238 -6.88 -22.05 -0.02
N TYR A 239 -8.02 -21.97 -0.68
CA TYR A 239 -8.33 -22.72 -1.88
C TYR A 239 -8.47 -21.79 -3.08
N ILE A 240 -8.11 -22.33 -4.24
CA ILE A 240 -8.37 -21.73 -5.55
C ILE A 240 -9.33 -22.64 -6.29
N GLN A 241 -10.45 -22.08 -6.73
CA GLN A 241 -11.42 -22.73 -7.60
C GLN A 241 -11.22 -22.22 -9.03
N LEU A 242 -10.50 -23.00 -9.86
CA LEU A 242 -10.24 -22.63 -11.26
C LEU A 242 -11.49 -22.76 -12.12
N ARG A 243 -11.72 -21.79 -13.00
CA ARG A 243 -12.81 -21.85 -13.97
C ARG A 243 -12.57 -22.99 -14.96
N ASN A 244 -13.58 -23.80 -15.21
CA ASN A 244 -13.50 -24.90 -16.17
C ASN A 244 -14.70 -24.97 -17.14
N ASN A 245 -15.77 -24.18 -16.91
CA ASN A 245 -16.90 -24.11 -17.83
C ASN A 245 -17.41 -22.67 -17.99
N SER A 246 -17.11 -22.05 -19.14
CA SER A 246 -17.49 -20.66 -19.38
C SER A 246 -19.00 -20.40 -19.46
N THR A 247 -19.80 -21.44 -19.65
CA THR A 247 -21.26 -21.35 -19.82
C THR A 247 -21.98 -21.23 -18.48
N THR A 248 -21.53 -21.99 -17.47
CA THR A 248 -22.13 -22.01 -16.13
C THR A 248 -21.42 -21.05 -15.17
N GLN A 249 -20.13 -20.79 -15.41
CA GLN A 249 -19.28 -19.98 -14.54
C GLN A 249 -19.03 -18.62 -15.20
N SER A 250 -19.94 -17.67 -14.95
CA SER A 250 -19.82 -16.31 -15.49
C SER A 250 -18.72 -15.53 -14.77
N ILE A 251 -18.01 -14.69 -15.53
CA ILE A 251 -17.03 -13.72 -15.00
C ILE A 251 -17.56 -12.28 -14.96
N ILE A 252 -18.75 -12.04 -15.53
CA ILE A 252 -19.40 -10.73 -15.57
C ILE A 252 -20.63 -10.64 -14.67
N ASN A 253 -21.23 -11.78 -14.32
CA ASN A 253 -22.34 -11.88 -13.38
C ASN A 253 -21.80 -12.35 -12.02
N ALA A 254 -21.74 -11.44 -11.04
CA ALA A 254 -21.25 -11.70 -9.70
C ALA A 254 -22.17 -12.61 -8.85
N ARG A 255 -23.42 -12.82 -9.29
CA ARG A 255 -24.38 -13.78 -8.71
C ARG A 255 -24.23 -15.19 -9.29
N SER A 256 -23.35 -15.40 -10.28
CA SER A 256 -23.08 -16.73 -10.84
C SER A 256 -22.36 -17.63 -9.83
N LEU A 257 -23.07 -18.67 -9.40
CA LEU A 257 -22.53 -19.74 -8.57
C LEU A 257 -21.61 -20.62 -9.41
N TRP A 258 -20.39 -20.85 -8.92
CA TRP A 258 -19.46 -21.81 -9.50
C TRP A 258 -19.55 -23.07 -8.64
N SER A 259 -20.31 -24.07 -9.09
CA SER A 259 -20.55 -25.28 -8.31
C SER A 259 -19.24 -26.00 -7.98
N GLU A 260 -18.99 -26.29 -6.70
CA GLU A 260 -17.80 -27.04 -6.27
C GLU A 260 -17.78 -28.48 -6.82
N SER A 261 -18.95 -29.04 -7.19
CA SER A 261 -19.01 -30.35 -7.87
C SER A 261 -18.58 -30.29 -9.33
N GLU A 262 -18.71 -29.13 -9.99
CA GLU A 262 -18.29 -28.92 -11.37
C GLU A 262 -16.83 -28.46 -11.41
N SER A 263 -16.46 -27.50 -10.56
CA SER A 263 -15.08 -27.04 -10.37
C SER A 263 -14.69 -27.18 -8.89
N PRO A 264 -14.02 -28.28 -8.51
CA PRO A 264 -13.55 -28.48 -7.14
C PRO A 264 -12.45 -27.48 -6.75
N PRO A 265 -12.57 -26.78 -5.60
CA PRO A 265 -11.50 -25.95 -5.09
C PRO A 265 -10.27 -26.78 -4.68
N PHE A 266 -9.07 -26.31 -5.02
CA PHE A 266 -7.80 -26.95 -4.66
C PHE A 266 -7.08 -26.15 -3.57
N LYS A 267 -6.65 -26.81 -2.47
CA LYS A 267 -5.90 -26.18 -1.37
C LYS A 267 -4.51 -25.80 -1.89
N VAL A 268 -4.19 -24.51 -1.89
CA VAL A 268 -2.88 -24.00 -2.37
C VAL A 268 -2.02 -23.43 -1.25
N ALA A 269 -2.64 -23.01 -0.16
CA ALA A 269 -1.94 -22.36 0.93
C ALA A 269 -2.66 -22.57 2.27
N GLU A 270 -1.96 -22.22 3.33
CA GLU A 270 -2.42 -22.27 4.71
C GLU A 270 -2.22 -20.89 5.34
N LEU A 271 -3.21 -20.44 6.10
CA LEU A 271 -3.15 -19.27 6.96
C LEU A 271 -3.05 -19.75 8.41
N THR A 272 -1.90 -19.51 9.04
CA THR A 272 -1.69 -19.81 10.46
C THR A 272 -1.82 -18.52 11.25
N LEU A 273 -2.85 -18.43 12.09
CA LEU A 273 -3.01 -17.40 13.12
C LEU A 273 -2.50 -17.98 14.44
N PRO A 274 -1.29 -17.61 14.91
CA PRO A 274 -0.76 -18.17 16.14
C PRO A 274 -1.56 -17.71 17.34
N ARG A 275 -1.45 -18.45 18.45
CA ARG A 275 -1.98 -18.05 19.76
C ARG A 275 -1.56 -16.62 20.10
N GLN A 276 -2.53 -15.73 20.29
CA GLN A 276 -2.29 -14.31 20.52
C GLN A 276 -3.43 -13.65 21.30
N ASN A 277 -3.10 -12.57 22.00
CA ASN A 277 -4.10 -11.70 22.61
C ASN A 277 -4.55 -10.62 21.62
N ILE A 278 -5.64 -10.86 20.90
CA ILE A 278 -6.17 -9.87 19.95
C ILE A 278 -6.77 -8.62 20.62
N ASN A 279 -6.98 -8.66 21.94
CA ASN A 279 -7.40 -7.52 22.75
C ASN A 279 -6.18 -6.76 23.32
N ALA A 280 -4.97 -7.10 22.90
CA ALA A 280 -3.79 -6.31 23.23
C ALA A 280 -3.96 -4.88 22.71
N ARG A 281 -3.45 -3.92 23.48
CA ARG A 281 -3.55 -2.50 23.15
C ARG A 281 -3.03 -2.23 21.72
N GLU A 282 -3.72 -1.35 21.00
CA GLU A 282 -3.40 -0.94 19.62
C GLU A 282 -3.59 -2.01 18.54
N GLN A 283 -3.96 -3.25 18.89
CA GLN A 283 -4.21 -4.31 17.89
C GLN A 283 -5.49 -4.04 17.10
N GLU A 284 -6.57 -3.71 17.80
CA GLU A 284 -7.83 -3.31 17.21
C GLU A 284 -7.68 -2.04 16.37
N GLU A 285 -7.03 -1.01 16.90
CA GLU A 285 -6.84 0.28 16.22
C GLU A 285 -5.98 0.13 14.96
N TYR A 286 -4.94 -0.70 15.01
CA TYR A 286 -4.10 -0.97 13.84
C TYR A 286 -4.91 -1.61 12.70
N GLY A 287 -5.67 -2.67 12.97
CA GLY A 287 -6.50 -3.29 11.94
C GLY A 287 -7.68 -2.43 11.50
N GLU A 288 -8.20 -1.57 12.37
CA GLU A 288 -9.16 -0.54 11.98
C GLU A 288 -8.52 0.47 11.02
N ALA A 289 -7.25 0.86 11.21
CA ALA A 289 -6.52 1.76 10.32
C ALA A 289 -6.18 1.14 8.96
N LEU A 290 -6.01 -0.19 8.87
CA LEU A 290 -5.75 -0.87 7.60
C LEU A 290 -6.87 -0.61 6.57
N ALA A 291 -6.46 -0.31 5.34
CA ALA A 291 -7.33 -0.28 4.18
C ALA A 291 -7.16 -1.57 3.38
N PHE A 292 -8.28 -2.17 2.98
CA PHE A 292 -8.30 -3.36 2.14
C PHE A 292 -8.92 -3.00 0.80
N ASN A 293 -8.39 -3.51 -0.31
CA ASN A 293 -8.96 -3.35 -1.64
C ASN A 293 -8.59 -4.56 -2.51
N ILE A 294 -9.59 -5.25 -3.09
CA ILE A 294 -9.35 -6.45 -3.91
C ILE A 294 -8.48 -6.19 -5.15
N TRP A 295 -8.35 -4.93 -5.57
CA TRP A 295 -7.46 -4.51 -6.67
C TRP A 295 -6.02 -4.29 -6.24
N ARG A 296 -5.74 -4.29 -4.93
CA ARG A 296 -4.38 -4.28 -4.40
C ARG A 296 -3.82 -5.70 -4.50
N THR A 297 -3.54 -6.11 -5.73
CA THR A 297 -3.07 -7.44 -6.10
C THR A 297 -2.15 -7.36 -7.31
N LEU A 298 -1.60 -8.49 -7.73
CA LEU A 298 -0.75 -8.57 -8.92
C LEU A 298 -1.60 -8.55 -10.20
N PRO A 299 -1.08 -8.09 -11.36
CA PRO A 299 -1.80 -8.09 -12.63
C PRO A 299 -2.36 -9.46 -13.04
N GLU A 300 -1.67 -10.54 -12.69
CA GLU A 300 -2.10 -11.92 -12.97
C GLU A 300 -3.36 -12.32 -12.17
N PHE A 301 -3.74 -11.53 -11.17
CA PHE A 301 -4.90 -11.72 -10.31
C PHE A 301 -5.90 -10.57 -10.42
N GLU A 302 -5.93 -9.86 -11.55
CA GLU A 302 -6.86 -8.75 -11.78
C GLU A 302 -8.32 -9.18 -11.49
N PRO A 303 -9.03 -8.53 -10.56
CA PRO A 303 -10.44 -8.79 -10.31
C PRO A 303 -11.27 -8.49 -11.56
N VAL A 304 -12.33 -9.26 -11.83
CA VAL A 304 -13.16 -9.05 -13.04
C VAL A 304 -14.65 -8.89 -12.75
N GLY A 305 -15.32 -8.15 -13.62
CA GLY A 305 -16.75 -7.82 -13.52
C GLY A 305 -17.02 -6.45 -12.90
N SER A 306 -18.20 -5.88 -13.17
CA SER A 306 -18.54 -4.50 -12.77
C SER A 306 -18.66 -4.32 -11.26
N ILE A 307 -19.03 -5.35 -10.50
CA ILE A 307 -18.97 -5.33 -9.03
C ILE A 307 -17.53 -5.21 -8.54
N ALA A 308 -16.58 -5.89 -9.18
CA ALA A 308 -15.18 -5.78 -8.80
C ALA A 308 -14.68 -4.35 -9.05
N GLU A 309 -14.98 -3.77 -10.22
CA GLU A 309 -14.68 -2.35 -10.52
C GLU A 309 -15.31 -1.38 -9.53
N ALA A 310 -16.57 -1.60 -9.15
CA ALA A 310 -17.23 -0.79 -8.12
C ALA A 310 -16.44 -0.85 -6.79
N ARG A 311 -16.03 -2.05 -6.35
CA ARG A 311 -15.23 -2.23 -5.13
C ARG A 311 -13.89 -1.49 -5.21
N ARG A 312 -13.26 -1.38 -6.39
CA ARG A 312 -12.03 -0.59 -6.59
C ARG A 312 -12.21 0.84 -6.10
N VAL A 313 -13.23 1.51 -6.62
CA VAL A 313 -13.50 2.95 -6.41
C VAL A 313 -14.04 3.20 -5.01
N ILE A 314 -15.01 2.40 -4.57
CA ILE A 314 -15.71 2.61 -3.30
C ILE A 314 -14.77 2.36 -2.11
N TYR A 315 -13.94 1.31 -2.18
CA TYR A 315 -13.05 0.97 -1.06
C TYR A 315 -11.95 2.01 -0.92
N GLU A 316 -11.42 2.52 -2.04
CA GLU A 316 -10.47 3.64 -2.05
C GLU A 316 -11.11 4.90 -1.44
N SER A 317 -12.27 5.33 -1.95
CA SER A 317 -12.99 6.51 -1.46
C SER A 317 -13.32 6.42 0.03
N SER A 318 -13.85 5.28 0.49
CA SER A 318 -14.16 5.05 1.91
C SER A 318 -12.91 5.07 2.80
N SER A 319 -11.79 4.52 2.31
CA SER A 319 -10.52 4.53 3.05
C SER A 319 -9.93 5.93 3.18
N GLN A 320 -10.01 6.76 2.14
CA GLN A 320 -9.54 8.14 2.16
C GLN A 320 -10.33 9.00 3.14
N VAL A 321 -11.66 8.87 3.17
CA VAL A 321 -12.53 9.56 4.15
C VAL A 321 -12.09 9.24 5.58
N ARG A 322 -11.95 7.95 5.92
CA ARG A 322 -11.53 7.54 7.27
C ARG A 322 -10.13 8.04 7.61
N ARG A 323 -9.17 7.90 6.67
CA ARG A 323 -7.80 8.32 6.91
C ARG A 323 -7.71 9.80 7.18
N ASN A 324 -8.40 10.61 6.39
CA ASN A 324 -8.43 12.06 6.54
C ASN A 324 -9.05 12.45 7.89
N ILE A 325 -10.25 11.94 8.21
CA ILE A 325 -10.99 12.34 9.42
C ILE A 325 -10.32 11.83 10.70
N ASN A 326 -9.76 10.62 10.68
CA ASN A 326 -9.09 10.04 11.85
C ASN A 326 -7.63 10.50 12.00
N GLY A 327 -7.11 11.36 11.11
CA GLY A 327 -5.70 11.78 11.13
C GLY A 327 -4.71 10.64 10.89
N GLN A 328 -5.09 9.64 10.09
CA GLN A 328 -4.23 8.49 9.76
C GLN A 328 -3.41 8.77 8.50
N SER A 329 -2.31 8.04 8.33
CA SER A 329 -1.45 8.16 7.14
C SER A 329 -2.20 7.78 5.85
N ILE A 330 -1.91 8.50 4.78
CA ILE A 330 -2.60 8.37 3.48
C ILE A 330 -2.09 7.17 2.66
N GLY A 331 -0.91 6.63 3.01
CA GLY A 331 -0.21 5.56 2.29
C GLY A 331 -0.49 4.15 2.81
N GLU A 332 -0.04 3.16 2.04
CA GLU A 332 -0.07 1.75 2.48
C GLU A 332 1.14 1.44 3.38
N PRO A 333 0.95 0.59 4.41
CA PRO A 333 2.07 0.12 5.22
C PRO A 333 2.99 -0.76 4.37
N SER A 334 4.30 -0.50 4.39
CA SER A 334 5.28 -1.31 3.65
C SER A 334 5.78 -2.52 4.44
N LYS A 335 5.57 -2.55 5.75
CA LYS A 335 5.95 -3.63 6.67
C LYS A 335 4.80 -3.96 7.59
N ALA A 336 4.68 -5.24 7.95
CA ALA A 336 3.75 -5.68 8.98
C ALA A 336 4.13 -5.04 10.34
N ARG A 337 3.14 -4.61 11.11
CA ARG A 337 3.36 -4.19 12.50
C ARG A 337 3.97 -5.37 13.27
N LYS A 338 5.04 -5.11 14.03
CA LYS A 338 5.61 -6.11 14.95
C LYS A 338 4.58 -6.44 16.02
N THR A 339 4.46 -7.73 16.33
CA THR A 339 3.42 -8.30 17.18
C THR A 339 3.78 -8.24 18.67
N ASP A 340 5.08 -8.16 18.94
CA ASP A 340 5.64 -8.16 20.28
C ASP A 340 5.82 -6.71 20.73
N PHE A 341 4.85 -6.16 21.45
CA PHE A 341 5.17 -5.07 22.36
C PHE A 341 5.92 -5.70 23.54
N SER A 342 7.25 -5.68 23.50
CA SER A 342 8.12 -6.29 24.52
C SER A 342 8.00 -5.66 25.92
N GLY A 343 7.08 -4.70 26.11
CA GLY A 343 7.02 -3.83 27.28
C GLY A 343 8.06 -2.70 27.26
N TYR A 344 8.98 -2.74 26.29
CA TYR A 344 9.96 -1.71 26.02
C TYR A 344 9.53 -0.93 24.79
N SER A 345 9.94 0.34 24.72
CA SER A 345 9.75 1.11 23.50
C SER A 345 10.41 0.39 22.31
N ILE A 346 9.75 0.34 21.15
CA ILE A 346 10.38 0.03 19.86
C ILE A 346 11.40 1.10 19.46
N PHE A 347 11.37 2.24 20.14
CA PHE A 347 12.61 2.94 20.43
C PHE A 347 13.42 2.00 21.32
N GLU A 348 14.17 1.10 20.68
CA GLU A 348 15.55 1.02 21.07
C GLU A 348 15.99 2.49 21.03
N PRO A 349 16.24 3.18 22.16
CA PRO A 349 17.35 4.08 22.06
C PRO A 349 18.42 3.19 21.44
N THR A 350 19.15 3.68 20.46
CA THR A 350 20.56 3.45 20.65
C THR A 350 20.81 3.89 22.10
N LEU A 351 20.74 2.95 23.07
CA LEU A 351 21.79 2.84 24.04
C LEU A 351 22.97 3.18 23.18
N GLU A 352 23.59 4.30 23.50
CA GLU A 352 24.99 4.48 23.21
C GLU A 352 25.60 3.09 23.41
N SER A 353 25.66 2.31 22.33
CA SER A 353 26.53 1.17 22.29
C SER A 353 27.82 1.88 22.61
N PRO A 354 28.53 1.49 23.70
CA PRO A 354 29.82 2.06 23.97
C PRO A 354 30.50 2.09 22.63
N TRP A 355 30.79 3.32 22.20
CA TRP A 355 31.14 3.65 20.83
C TRP A 355 31.92 2.48 20.27
N PRO A 356 31.55 1.91 19.09
CA PRO A 356 32.40 0.88 18.52
C PRO A 356 33.82 1.43 18.62
N THR A 357 34.69 0.73 19.35
CA THR A 357 36.12 1.00 19.32
C THR A 357 36.55 0.56 17.92
N GLY A 358 36.17 1.39 16.97
CA GLY A 358 36.18 1.22 15.54
C GLY A 358 36.68 2.55 15.06
N THR A 359 37.99 2.56 14.90
CA THR A 359 38.83 3.66 14.42
C THR A 359 38.12 4.53 13.40
N LEU A 360 38.13 5.85 13.68
CA LEU A 360 37.89 6.90 12.69
C LEU A 360 38.52 6.54 11.34
N GLY A 361 37.74 6.65 10.27
CA GLY A 361 38.22 6.44 8.92
C GLY A 361 37.29 7.07 7.87
N ASN A 362 37.90 7.53 6.78
CA ASN A 362 37.27 8.24 5.67
C ASN A 362 36.15 7.42 5.03
N VAL A 363 34.93 7.95 4.94
CA VAL A 363 33.88 7.34 4.10
C VAL A 363 34.13 7.80 2.66
N THR A 364 34.33 6.85 1.75
CA THR A 364 34.37 7.11 0.29
C THR A 364 33.07 6.58 -0.30
N GLU A 365 32.27 7.43 -0.90
CA GLU A 365 31.01 7.06 -1.56
C GLU A 365 31.28 6.40 -2.92
N ASP A 366 30.59 5.28 -3.21
CA ASP A 366 30.70 4.52 -4.46
C ASP A 366 29.34 4.48 -5.17
N PHE A 367 29.11 5.43 -6.09
CA PHE A 367 27.80 5.65 -6.70
C PHE A 367 27.29 4.46 -7.54
N ARG A 368 28.20 3.62 -8.06
CA ARG A 368 27.90 2.39 -8.81
C ARG A 368 27.04 1.37 -8.07
N LYS A 369 27.00 1.41 -6.74
CA LYS A 369 26.22 0.45 -5.92
C LYS A 369 24.75 0.85 -5.77
N PHE A 370 24.32 1.93 -6.40
CA PHE A 370 23.01 2.54 -6.14
C PHE A 370 22.04 2.36 -7.32
N THR A 371 20.74 2.47 -7.01
CA THR A 371 19.66 2.51 -8.02
C THR A 371 19.47 3.94 -8.50
N ASP A 372 19.14 4.12 -9.79
CA ASP A 372 18.93 5.45 -10.38
C ASP A 372 17.85 6.23 -9.62
N TYR A 373 18.18 7.46 -9.24
CA TYR A 373 17.28 8.30 -8.47
C TYR A 373 17.22 9.71 -9.07
N MET A 374 16.00 10.15 -9.40
CA MET A 374 15.74 11.45 -10.01
C MET A 374 15.07 12.37 -9.00
N ILE A 375 15.62 13.56 -8.82
CA ILE A 375 15.06 14.60 -7.94
C ILE A 375 14.51 15.71 -8.84
N PRO A 376 13.17 15.80 -9.00
CA PRO A 376 12.53 16.83 -9.80
C PRO A 376 12.86 18.23 -9.28
N THR A 377 12.62 19.27 -10.10
CA THR A 377 12.66 20.66 -9.64
C THR A 377 11.70 20.89 -8.48
N ASN A 378 12.04 21.79 -7.56
CA ASN A 378 11.20 22.10 -6.41
C ASN A 378 10.95 20.91 -5.46
N SER A 379 11.96 20.04 -5.31
CA SER A 379 11.90 18.85 -4.46
C SER A 379 13.17 18.69 -3.63
N PHE A 380 13.20 17.69 -2.78
CA PHE A 380 14.41 17.20 -2.14
C PHE A 380 14.38 15.67 -2.07
N GLY A 381 15.54 15.05 -1.87
CA GLY A 381 15.67 13.62 -1.66
C GLY A 381 16.85 13.30 -0.77
N THR A 382 16.62 12.48 0.24
CA THR A 382 17.64 12.02 1.19
C THR A 382 18.21 10.68 0.75
N TYR A 383 19.54 10.59 0.73
CA TYR A 383 20.28 9.40 0.35
C TYR A 383 21.50 9.18 1.25
N ASN A 384 21.49 8.09 2.04
CA ASN A 384 22.49 7.77 3.06
C ASN A 384 22.77 8.92 4.05
N GLU A 385 23.90 9.58 3.92
CA GLU A 385 24.37 10.69 4.77
C GLU A 385 24.11 12.06 4.14
N VAL A 386 23.51 12.12 2.94
CA VAL A 386 23.37 13.33 2.13
C VAL A 386 21.92 13.54 1.68
N THR A 387 21.37 14.72 1.94
CA THR A 387 20.10 15.19 1.36
C THR A 387 20.36 16.21 0.27
N VAL A 388 19.84 15.95 -0.92
CA VAL A 388 19.95 16.84 -2.08
C VAL A 388 18.65 17.59 -2.28
N ASP A 389 18.71 18.92 -2.29
CA ASP A 389 17.56 19.82 -2.38
C ASP A 389 17.68 20.73 -3.61
N THR A 390 16.64 20.69 -4.45
CA THR A 390 16.53 21.32 -5.77
C THR A 390 15.48 22.43 -5.79
N ARG A 391 15.07 22.96 -4.63
CA ARG A 391 14.04 24.01 -4.51
C ARG A 391 14.34 25.27 -5.32
N ASP A 392 15.61 25.62 -5.44
CA ASP A 392 16.06 26.78 -6.21
C ASP A 392 16.70 26.39 -7.54
N MET A 393 16.28 25.26 -8.13
CA MET A 393 16.76 24.80 -9.42
C MET A 393 15.65 24.72 -10.45
N SER A 394 15.99 25.10 -11.68
CA SER A 394 15.07 25.06 -12.83
C SER A 394 15.03 23.71 -13.55
N SER A 395 15.96 22.80 -13.24
CA SER A 395 16.06 21.48 -13.88
C SER A 395 16.25 20.36 -12.85
N THR A 396 15.91 19.15 -13.27
CA THR A 396 16.04 17.91 -12.48
C THR A 396 17.50 17.56 -12.19
N VAL A 397 17.75 17.00 -11.01
CA VAL A 397 19.04 16.45 -10.60
C VAL A 397 18.97 14.93 -10.57
N TYR A 398 20.04 14.29 -11.04
CA TYR A 398 20.16 12.83 -11.10
C TYR A 398 21.22 12.37 -10.11
N ILE A 399 20.91 11.33 -9.34
CA ILE A 399 21.86 10.59 -8.52
C ILE A 399 22.08 9.23 -9.17
N ASN A 400 23.32 8.76 -9.14
CA ASN A 400 23.84 7.60 -9.87
C ASN A 400 24.19 7.93 -11.32
N TRP A 401 23.26 7.88 -12.28
CA TRP A 401 23.56 8.16 -13.70
C TRP A 401 22.68 9.27 -14.29
N LEU A 402 23.31 10.29 -14.90
CA LEU A 402 22.65 11.14 -15.89
C LEU A 402 22.45 10.31 -17.17
N LYS A 403 21.27 10.31 -17.77
CA LYS A 403 20.97 9.55 -18.99
C LYS A 403 20.69 10.47 -20.19
N ASP A 404 21.08 10.02 -21.38
CA ASP A 404 20.71 10.68 -22.63
C ASP A 404 19.24 10.44 -23.00
N VAL A 405 18.78 11.05 -24.11
CA VAL A 405 17.41 10.90 -24.63
C VAL A 405 17.02 9.45 -24.99
N ASN A 406 18.01 8.56 -25.15
CA ASN A 406 17.82 7.14 -25.43
C ASN A 406 18.01 6.26 -24.17
N GLY A 407 18.12 6.87 -22.99
CA GLY A 407 18.29 6.17 -21.72
C GLY A 407 19.70 5.63 -21.47
N ARG A 408 20.70 6.00 -22.28
CA ARG A 408 22.09 5.57 -22.08
C ARG A 408 22.74 6.39 -20.97
N ALA A 409 23.43 5.72 -20.06
CA ALA A 409 24.16 6.38 -18.98
C ALA A 409 25.30 7.25 -19.55
N MET A 410 25.36 8.50 -19.10
CA MET A 410 26.30 9.52 -19.58
C MET A 410 27.33 9.91 -18.51
N LYS A 411 26.90 10.14 -17.27
CA LYS A 411 27.75 10.64 -16.19
C LYS A 411 27.35 10.03 -14.85
N GLU A 412 28.34 9.64 -14.06
CA GLU A 412 28.14 9.02 -12.75
C GLU A 412 28.24 10.05 -11.61
N GLY A 413 27.32 10.03 -10.64
CA GLY A 413 27.31 10.90 -9.45
C GLY A 413 26.07 11.80 -9.37
N ILE A 414 26.17 12.89 -8.60
CA ILE A 414 25.13 13.93 -8.54
C ILE A 414 25.31 14.83 -9.76
N SER A 415 24.39 14.73 -10.71
CA SER A 415 24.54 15.31 -12.04
C SER A 415 23.39 16.24 -12.39
N PHE A 416 23.71 17.34 -13.04
CA PHE A 416 22.77 18.38 -13.45
C PHE A 416 23.08 18.92 -14.85
N LEU A 417 22.05 19.12 -15.66
CA LEU A 417 22.12 19.76 -16.98
C LEU A 417 21.20 20.99 -17.03
N ASN A 418 21.78 22.17 -17.29
CA ASN A 418 21.10 23.46 -17.32
C ASN A 418 20.44 23.75 -18.68
N THR A 419 19.53 22.87 -19.10
CA THR A 419 18.84 23.02 -20.40
C THR A 419 18.02 24.30 -20.50
N LYS A 420 17.64 24.91 -19.37
CA LYS A 420 16.83 26.14 -19.32
C LYS A 420 17.65 27.42 -19.29
N LEU A 421 18.98 27.36 -19.25
CA LEU A 421 19.87 28.52 -19.19
C LEU A 421 19.45 29.51 -18.10
N SER A 422 19.28 29.01 -16.88
CA SER A 422 18.90 29.84 -15.73
C SER A 422 19.91 29.73 -14.60
N GLU A 423 19.92 30.71 -13.71
CA GLU A 423 20.68 30.63 -12.47
C GLU A 423 19.90 29.89 -11.39
N GLY A 424 20.60 29.28 -10.44
CA GLY A 424 19.97 28.52 -9.37
C GLY A 424 20.94 28.07 -8.29
N LYS A 425 20.42 27.33 -7.32
CA LYS A 425 21.20 26.80 -6.18
C LYS A 425 20.86 25.35 -5.90
N LEU A 426 21.88 24.48 -5.93
CA LEU A 426 21.80 23.12 -5.39
C LEU A 426 22.21 23.14 -3.93
N ARG A 427 21.45 22.46 -3.07
CA ARG A 427 21.81 22.27 -1.65
C ARG A 427 22.09 20.80 -1.35
N ILE A 428 23.14 20.57 -0.57
CA ILE A 428 23.58 19.24 -0.14
C ILE A 428 23.75 19.29 1.38
N LEU A 429 22.84 18.64 2.11
CA LEU A 429 22.75 18.66 3.57
C LEU A 429 23.24 17.34 4.16
N PHE A 430 24.12 17.40 5.16
CA PHE A 430 24.67 16.26 5.91
C PHE A 430 23.91 16.07 7.22
N GLU A 431 22.71 15.49 7.15
CA GLU A 431 21.73 15.50 8.25
C GLU A 431 22.20 14.80 9.54
N LYS A 432 23.09 13.81 9.42
CA LYS A 432 23.47 12.94 10.54
C LYS A 432 24.74 13.35 11.25
N ASN A 433 25.71 13.93 10.52
CA ASN A 433 27.04 14.22 11.03
C ASN A 433 27.53 15.54 10.44
N LYS A 434 27.94 16.48 11.30
CA LYS A 434 28.62 17.68 10.83
C LYS A 434 29.98 17.30 10.25
N MET A 435 30.38 17.98 9.20
CA MET A 435 31.58 17.72 8.43
C MET A 435 32.74 18.55 8.96
N LYS A 436 33.90 17.90 9.12
CA LYS A 436 35.20 18.56 9.27
C LYS A 436 35.78 18.88 7.90
N LYS A 437 35.75 17.90 7.01
CA LYS A 437 36.23 18.01 5.64
C LYS A 437 35.38 17.18 4.71
N VAL A 438 35.13 17.69 3.51
CA VAL A 438 34.59 16.90 2.41
C VAL A 438 35.38 17.19 1.14
N SER A 439 35.66 16.13 0.40
CA SER A 439 36.23 16.23 -0.93
C SER A 439 35.28 15.60 -1.94
N PHE A 440 35.25 16.09 -3.17
CA PHE A 440 34.63 15.40 -4.30
C PHE A 440 35.28 15.88 -5.60
N ASP A 441 35.19 15.05 -6.62
CA ASP A 441 35.57 15.45 -7.97
C ASP A 441 34.38 16.19 -8.59
N LEU A 442 34.67 17.35 -9.18
CA LEU A 442 33.72 18.20 -9.85
C LEU A 442 34.13 18.33 -11.31
N ILE A 443 33.18 18.04 -12.18
CA ILE A 443 33.24 18.38 -13.60
C ILE A 443 32.18 19.44 -13.85
N ALA A 444 32.58 20.62 -14.31
CA ALA A 444 31.70 21.70 -14.72
C ALA A 444 32.08 22.12 -16.14
N GLU A 445 31.11 22.17 -17.07
CA GLU A 445 31.35 22.45 -18.48
C GLU A 445 30.42 23.56 -19.00
N ASN A 446 30.97 24.43 -19.86
CA ASN A 446 30.28 25.52 -20.55
C ASN A 446 30.41 25.32 -22.07
N MET A 447 29.30 25.36 -22.81
CA MET A 447 29.30 25.22 -24.28
C MET A 447 28.95 26.51 -25.03
N ILE A 448 28.40 27.54 -24.35
CA ILE A 448 27.74 28.68 -25.01
C ILE A 448 28.44 30.01 -24.72
N SER A 449 28.97 30.23 -23.50
CA SER A 449 29.69 31.45 -23.15
C SER A 449 30.87 31.17 -22.22
N THR A 450 31.82 32.10 -22.16
CA THR A 450 32.98 32.05 -21.25
C THR A 450 32.67 32.50 -19.82
N ASN A 451 31.41 32.83 -19.52
CA ASN A 451 31.02 33.54 -18.29
C ASN A 451 30.22 32.67 -17.31
N GLY A 452 30.22 31.35 -17.48
CA GLY A 452 29.61 30.42 -16.52
C GLY A 452 30.30 30.50 -15.16
N ILE A 453 29.54 30.79 -14.11
CA ILE A 453 30.03 30.89 -12.73
C ILE A 453 29.41 29.75 -11.94
N LEU A 454 30.24 29.03 -11.19
CA LEU A 454 29.83 28.06 -10.20
C LEU A 454 30.54 28.42 -8.88
N LYS A 455 29.74 28.70 -7.86
CA LYS A 455 30.22 29.09 -6.54
C LYS A 455 29.78 28.07 -5.50
N ILE A 456 30.73 27.49 -4.80
CA ILE A 456 30.49 26.49 -3.77
C ILE A 456 30.74 27.12 -2.40
N THR A 457 29.78 27.02 -1.49
CA THR A 457 29.88 27.54 -0.12
C THR A 457 29.42 26.50 0.90
N THR A 458 29.98 26.55 2.10
CA THR A 458 29.58 25.70 3.23
C THR A 458 28.92 26.51 4.33
N HIS A 459 27.96 25.91 5.04
CA HIS A 459 27.15 26.55 6.08
C HIS A 459 26.89 25.57 7.25
N THR A 460 26.60 26.11 8.43
CA THR A 460 26.12 25.35 9.60
C THR A 460 24.69 25.81 9.93
N LEU A 461 23.73 24.89 9.98
CA LEU A 461 22.34 25.23 10.33
C LEU A 461 22.26 25.82 11.75
N GLY A 462 21.57 26.96 11.89
CA GLY A 462 21.23 27.58 13.18
C GLY A 462 22.08 28.79 13.60
N ASN A 463 23.16 29.11 12.90
CA ASN A 463 23.89 30.38 13.06
C ASN A 463 23.96 31.11 11.71
N GLU A 464 23.84 32.43 11.70
CA GLU A 464 23.99 33.25 10.50
C GLU A 464 25.35 32.98 9.83
N THR A 465 25.31 32.36 8.64
CA THR A 465 26.37 32.31 7.61
C THR A 465 27.81 32.41 8.10
N ASN A 466 28.35 31.31 8.63
CA ASN A 466 29.79 31.09 8.59
C ASN A 466 30.14 30.44 7.25
N ILE A 467 30.58 31.24 6.27
CA ILE A 467 31.16 30.72 5.04
C ILE A 467 32.51 30.11 5.40
N VAL A 468 32.59 28.78 5.49
CA VAL A 468 33.82 28.09 5.90
C VAL A 468 34.77 27.85 4.71
N GLY A 469 34.33 28.15 3.49
CA GLY A 469 35.16 28.23 2.28
C GLY A 469 34.33 28.59 1.06
N SER A 470 34.92 29.31 0.11
CA SER A 470 34.29 29.62 -1.19
C SER A 470 35.25 29.38 -2.34
N VAL A 471 34.86 28.52 -3.29
CA VAL A 471 35.48 28.46 -4.62
C VAL A 471 34.57 29.27 -5.54
N THR A 472 35.05 30.39 -6.07
CA THR A 472 34.15 31.42 -6.62
C THR A 472 34.05 31.42 -8.15
N GLU A 473 35.01 30.89 -8.91
CA GLU A 473 34.95 30.96 -10.38
C GLU A 473 35.63 29.75 -11.02
N LEU A 474 34.84 28.89 -11.68
CA LEU A 474 35.31 27.68 -12.32
C LEU A 474 34.98 27.72 -13.81
N MET A 475 35.93 28.18 -14.63
CA MET A 475 35.89 27.99 -16.07
C MET A 475 36.19 26.52 -16.38
N ASN A 476 35.25 25.79 -16.99
CA ASN A 476 35.45 24.41 -17.46
C ASN A 476 36.31 23.57 -16.51
N PHE A 477 35.84 23.40 -15.27
CA PHE A 477 36.62 22.77 -14.23
C PHE A 477 36.46 21.26 -14.27
N ASN A 478 37.58 20.56 -14.25
CA ASN A 478 37.62 19.13 -14.00
C ASN A 478 38.73 18.89 -12.98
N GLY A 479 38.34 18.62 -11.75
CA GLY A 479 39.30 18.45 -10.66
C GLY A 479 38.63 18.18 -9.35
N ARG A 480 39.46 18.02 -8.32
CA ARG A 480 39.00 17.75 -6.97
C ARG A 480 38.75 19.05 -6.22
N VAL A 481 37.59 19.13 -5.58
CA VAL A 481 37.22 20.20 -4.64
C VAL A 481 37.40 19.64 -3.24
N ASP A 482 38.17 20.35 -2.42
CA ASP A 482 38.37 20.05 -1.00
C ASP A 482 37.82 21.21 -0.17
N MET A 483 36.92 20.91 0.77
CA MET A 483 36.37 21.88 1.71
C MET A 483 36.62 21.40 3.12
N GLU A 484 37.33 22.19 3.92
CA GLU A 484 37.79 21.83 5.26
C GLU A 484 37.57 22.97 6.25
N CYS A 485 37.11 22.63 7.45
CA CYS A 485 36.86 23.59 8.52
C CYS A 485 38.12 23.93 9.30
N ALA A 486 38.20 25.19 9.77
CA ALA A 486 39.11 25.57 10.83
C ALA A 486 38.94 24.69 12.08
N LYS A 487 39.97 24.58 12.92
CA LYS A 487 40.14 23.53 13.95
C LYS A 487 38.95 23.24 14.86
N GLU A 488 38.14 24.25 15.22
CA GLU A 488 36.96 24.11 16.09
C GLU A 488 35.61 24.24 15.36
N ALA A 489 35.62 24.50 14.04
CA ALA A 489 34.40 24.67 13.24
C ALA A 489 33.98 23.36 12.55
N CYS A 490 32.70 23.31 12.16
CA CYS A 490 32.10 22.24 11.37
C CYS A 490 30.95 22.82 10.52
N PHE A 491 30.67 22.23 9.35
CA PHE A 491 29.52 22.59 8.50
C PHE A 491 28.61 21.38 8.29
N ASP A 492 27.34 21.61 8.00
CA ASP A 492 26.37 20.57 7.68
C ASP A 492 25.68 20.80 6.33
N LEU A 493 25.93 21.92 5.65
CA LEU A 493 25.32 22.24 4.37
C LEU A 493 26.37 22.73 3.37
N ILE A 494 26.34 22.19 2.15
CA ILE A 494 26.99 22.78 0.97
C ILE A 494 25.91 23.40 0.08
N VAL A 495 26.18 24.62 -0.39
CA VAL A 495 25.36 25.32 -1.38
C VAL A 495 26.22 25.57 -2.61
N ILE A 496 25.75 25.08 -3.76
CA ILE A 496 26.37 25.28 -5.07
C ILE A 496 25.46 26.24 -5.85
N GLU A 497 25.89 27.49 -5.98
CA GLU A 497 25.24 28.53 -6.78
C GLU A 497 25.79 28.47 -8.20
N TYR A 498 24.92 28.48 -9.22
CA TYR A 498 25.35 28.47 -10.61
C TYR A 498 24.66 29.58 -11.42
N SER A 499 25.36 30.14 -12.41
CA SER A 499 24.80 31.12 -13.33
C SER A 499 24.10 30.46 -14.52
N LYS A 500 23.27 31.26 -15.21
CA LYS A 500 22.59 30.86 -16.46
C LYS A 500 23.51 30.36 -17.58
N ASP A 501 24.78 30.75 -17.51
CA ASP A 501 25.80 30.43 -18.51
C ASP A 501 26.47 29.07 -18.26
N LEU A 502 26.28 28.48 -17.07
CA LEU A 502 26.74 27.12 -16.76
C LEU A 502 25.85 26.09 -17.46
N ASN A 503 26.42 25.24 -18.31
CA ASN A 503 25.64 24.22 -19.02
C ASN A 503 25.47 22.94 -18.19
N PHE A 504 26.51 22.50 -17.50
CA PHE A 504 26.51 21.20 -16.82
C PHE A 504 27.41 21.24 -15.60
N PHE A 505 27.02 20.52 -14.55
CA PHE A 505 27.97 20.05 -13.54
C PHE A 505 27.66 18.64 -13.05
N ASN A 506 28.71 17.95 -12.61
CA ASN A 506 28.65 16.63 -12.02
C ASN A 506 29.61 16.53 -10.84
N LEU A 507 29.12 15.95 -9.75
CA LEU A 507 29.85 15.72 -8.51
C LEU A 507 29.95 14.22 -8.28
N ASN A 508 31.15 13.68 -8.12
CA ASN A 508 31.37 12.27 -7.82
C ASN A 508 32.56 12.06 -6.87
N ASN A 509 32.81 10.81 -6.50
CA ASN A 509 33.91 10.43 -5.60
C ASN A 509 33.91 11.23 -4.27
N PHE A 510 32.75 11.34 -3.61
CA PHE A 510 32.66 12.04 -2.33
C PHE A 510 33.49 11.30 -1.27
N ILE A 511 34.37 12.05 -0.61
CA ILE A 511 35.17 11.59 0.54
C ILE A 511 34.82 12.48 1.72
N MET A 512 34.19 11.88 2.72
CA MET A 512 33.62 12.58 3.86
C MET A 512 34.43 12.31 5.13
N HIS A 513 34.87 13.39 5.77
CA HIS A 513 35.50 13.38 7.09
C HIS A 513 34.60 14.13 8.08
N PHE A 514 34.01 13.38 8.99
CA PHE A 514 33.11 13.92 10.00
C PHE A 514 33.91 14.66 11.09
N ALA A 515 33.30 15.71 11.67
CA ALA A 515 33.82 16.33 12.87
C ALA A 515 33.75 15.31 14.01
N THR A 516 34.88 15.10 14.70
CA THR A 516 34.91 14.35 15.96
C THR A 516 33.97 15.03 16.95
N LYS A 517 33.09 14.25 17.60
CA LYS A 517 32.25 14.76 18.69
C LYS A 517 33.09 15.23 19.88
#